data_AF-A0A1S2MJE9-F1
#
_entry.id   AF-A0A1S2MJE9-F1
#
_cell.length_a   1.000
_cell.length_b   1.000
_cell.length_c   1.000
_cell.angle_alpha   90.00
_cell.angle_beta   90.00
_cell.angle_gamma   90.00
#
_symmetry.space_group_name_H-M   'P 1'
#
loop_
_entity.id
_entity.type
_entity.pdbx_description
1 polymer ?
#
loop_
_entity_poly.entity_id
_entity_poly.type
_entity_poly.pdbx_seq_one_letter_code
_entity_poly.pdbx_strand_id
1 'polypeptide(L)' 'MKADSLTHILLLIISLLLLLNGCFAFDKSLAMTIVSSIFIIVGLLLLIVSAKLFYNNIVKQK' A
#
# COMPACT_ATOMS: atom_id res chain seq x y z
N MET A 1 16.04 -6.68 -15.34
CA MET A 1 15.26 -7.56 -14.45
C MET A 1 13.79 -7.30 -14.74
N LYS A 2 13.05 -8.30 -15.26
CA LYS A 2 11.58 -8.21 -15.38
C LYS A 2 11.08 -8.03 -13.95
N ALA A 3 10.62 -6.84 -13.60
CA ALA A 3 9.79 -6.69 -12.41
C ALA A 3 8.48 -7.39 -12.78
N ASP A 4 8.50 -8.71 -12.62
CA ASP A 4 7.42 -9.62 -12.98
C ASP A 4 6.14 -9.09 -12.33
N SER A 5 5.05 -9.18 -13.08
CA SER A 5 3.69 -8.80 -12.68
C SER A 5 3.33 -9.20 -11.23
N LEU A 6 3.95 -10.26 -10.72
CA LEU A 6 3.92 -10.67 -9.31
C LEU A 6 4.33 -9.59 -8.31
N THR A 7 5.44 -8.87 -8.52
CA THR A 7 5.88 -7.78 -7.63
C THR A 7 4.84 -6.67 -7.57
N HIS A 8 4.18 -6.42 -8.70
CA HIS A 8 3.13 -5.43 -8.81
C HIS A 8 1.87 -5.79 -8.03
N ILE A 9 1.42 -7.04 -8.17
CA ILE A 9 0.29 -7.60 -7.45
C ILE A 9 0.60 -7.66 -5.95
N LEU A 10 1.82 -8.07 -5.59
CA LEU A 10 2.26 -8.16 -4.22
C LEU A 10 2.32 -6.77 -3.56
N LEU A 11 2.79 -5.75 -4.27
CA LEU A 11 2.81 -4.37 -3.78
C LEU A 11 1.39 -3.84 -3.52
N LEU A 12 0.42 -4.24 -4.34
CA LEU A 12 -0.99 -3.90 -4.20
C LEU A 12 -1.61 -4.63 -2.99
N ILE A 13 -1.30 -5.91 -2.80
CA ILE A 13 -1.75 -6.68 -1.63
C ILE A 13 -1.15 -6.09 -0.34
N ILE A 14 0.14 -5.74 -0.34
CA ILE A 14 0.82 -5.15 0.82
C ILE A 14 0.21 -3.81 1.20
N SER A 15 -0.06 -2.93 0.24
CA SER A 15 -0.69 -1.63 0.54
C SER A 15 -2.10 -1.80 1.12
N LEU A 16 -2.86 -2.78 0.62
CA LEU A 16 -4.18 -3.14 1.16
C LEU A 16 -4.10 -3.70 2.58
N LEU A 17 -3.18 -4.65 2.84
CA LEU A 17 -2.95 -5.20 4.18
C LEU A 17 -2.52 -4.13 5.18
N LEU A 18 -1.69 -3.17 4.75
CA LEU A 18 -1.22 -2.08 5.61
C LEU A 18 -2.36 -1.12 5.97
N LEU A 19 -3.23 -0.82 5.01
CA LEU A 19 -4.46 -0.04 5.23
C LEU A 19 -5.42 -0.75 6.19
N LEU A 20 -5.65 -2.06 5.98
CA LEU A 20 -6.49 -2.87 6.87
C LEU A 20 -5.89 -2.95 8.29
N ASN A 21 -4.57 -3.12 8.40
CA ASN A 21 -3.88 -3.17 9.68
C ASN A 21 -3.99 -1.83 10.42
N GLY A 22 -3.76 -0.72 9.74
CA GLY A 22 -3.97 0.62 10.29
C GLY A 22 -5.43 0.82 10.73
N CYS A 23 -6.41 0.38 9.95
CA CYS A 23 -7.83 0.54 10.29
C CYS A 23 -8.26 -0.35 11.47
N PHE A 24 -7.76 -1.58 11.57
CA PHE A 24 -8.09 -2.50 12.67
C PHE A 24 -7.26 -2.27 13.95
N ALA A 25 -6.11 -1.61 13.87
CA ALA A 25 -5.27 -1.31 15.04
C ALA A 25 -5.79 -0.14 15.91
N PHE A 26 -7.04 0.32 15.68
CA PHE A 26 -7.70 1.33 16.52
C PHE A 26 -8.12 0.73 17.86
N ASP A 27 -7.16 0.65 18.78
CA ASP A 27 -7.39 0.34 20.19
C ASP A 27 -7.36 1.62 21.05
N LYS A 28 -7.76 1.55 22.33
CA LYS A 28 -7.89 2.73 23.22
C LYS A 28 -6.54 3.36 23.62
N SER A 29 -5.42 2.72 23.31
CA SER A 29 -4.09 3.23 23.66
C SER A 29 -3.63 4.31 22.68
N LEU A 30 -3.24 5.48 23.21
CA LEU A 30 -2.70 6.60 22.43
C LEU A 30 -1.55 6.18 21.48
N ALA A 31 -0.69 5.27 21.93
CA ALA A 31 0.42 4.76 21.13
C ALA A 31 -0.07 3.96 19.90
N MET A 32 -1.13 3.17 20.05
CA MET A 32 -1.71 2.38 18.95
C MET A 32 -2.38 3.27 17.91
N THR A 33 -3.09 4.31 18.33
CA THR A 33 -3.71 5.29 17.41
C THR A 33 -2.67 6.03 16.56
N ILE A 34 -1.52 6.37 17.14
CA ILE A 34 -0.42 7.03 16.41
C ILE A 34 0.16 6.08 15.35
N VAL A 35 0.46 4.83 15.75
CA VAL A 35 1.02 3.82 14.84
C VAL A 35 0.03 3.47 13.73
N SER A 36 -1.25 3.31 14.07
CA SER A 36 -2.36 3.12 13.12
C SER A 36 -2.42 4.24 12.09
N SER A 37 -2.36 5.51 12.53
CA SER A 37 -2.38 6.67 11.63
C SER A 37 -1.19 6.68 10.68
N ILE A 38 0.01 6.34 11.16
CA ILE A 38 1.21 6.21 10.33
C ILE A 38 1.02 5.10 9.29
N PHE A 39 0.50 3.93 9.69
CA PHE A 39 0.26 2.84 8.75
C PHE A 39 -0.77 3.19 7.67
N ILE A 40 -1.81 3.94 8.00
CA ILE A 40 -2.78 4.43 7.01
C ILE A 40 -2.11 5.36 6.00
N ILE A 41 -1.30 6.33 6.47
CA ILE A 41 -0.60 7.29 5.60
C ILE A 41 0.38 6.56 4.67
N VAL A 42 1.19 5.65 5.22
CA VAL A 42 2.15 4.86 4.45
C VAL A 42 1.42 3.94 3.45
N GLY A 43 0.31 3.32 3.86
CA GLY A 43 -0.52 2.49 3.00
C GLY A 43 -1.10 3.25 1.81
N LEU A 44 -1.60 4.46 2.03
CA LEU A 44 -2.06 5.35 0.95
C LEU A 44 -0.94 5.73 -0.03
N LEU A 45 0.23 6.11 0.49
CA LEU A 45 1.39 6.44 -0.34
C LEU A 45 1.82 5.26 -1.21
N LEU A 46 1.91 4.06 -0.63
CA LEU A 46 2.23 2.83 -1.38
C LEU A 46 1.16 2.52 -2.42
N LEU A 47 -0.11 2.75 -2.12
CA LEU A 47 -1.21 2.53 -3.06
C LEU A 47 -1.11 3.47 -4.27
N ILE A 48 -0.78 4.74 -4.05
CA ILE A 48 -0.53 5.72 -5.12
C ILE A 48 0.68 5.31 -5.97
N VAL A 49 1.79 4.92 -5.34
CA VAL A 49 2.98 4.46 -6.06
C VAL A 49 2.67 3.20 -6.88
N SER A 50 1.98 2.23 -6.29
CA SER A 50 1.59 0.99 -6.98
C SER A 50 0.66 1.27 -8.16
N ALA A 51 -0.35 2.13 -7.97
CA ALA A 51 -1.28 2.55 -9.03
C ALA A 51 -0.55 3.29 -10.17
N LYS A 52 0.38 4.19 -9.83
CA LYS A 52 1.20 4.92 -10.82
C LYS A 52 2.10 3.97 -11.61
N LEU A 53 2.72 3.01 -10.93
CA LEU A 53 3.63 2.05 -11.55
C LEU A 53 2.84 1.07 -12.44
N PHE A 54 1.59 0.76 -12.06
CA PHE A 54 0.69 -0.09 -12.85
C PHE A 54 0.21 0.64 -14.11
N TYR A 55 -0.23 1.90 -13.97
CA TYR A 55 -0.58 2.76 -15.10
C TYR A 55 0.59 2.94 -16.06
N ASN A 56 1.80 3.18 -15.54
CA ASN A 56 3.00 3.34 -16.37
C ASN A 56 3.37 2.04 -17.09
N ASN A 57 3.20 0.87 -16.46
CA ASN A 57 3.40 -0.42 -17.13
C ASN A 57 2.36 -0.67 -18.24
N ILE A 58 1.10 -0.24 -18.05
CA ILE A 58 0.07 -0.33 -19.10
C ILE A 58 0.38 0.62 -20.27
N VAL A 59 0.76 1.86 -19.98
CA VAL A 59 1.10 2.86 -21.02
C VAL A 59 2.35 2.45 -21.80
N LYS A 60 3.33 1.82 -21.16
CA LYS A 60 4.57 1.37 -21.81
C LYS A 60 4.41 0.10 -22.66
N GLN A 61 3.27 -0.60 -22.54
CA GLN A 61 2.91 -1.75 -23.36
C GLN A 61 2.07 -1.37 -24.60
N LYS A 62 1.74 -0.09 -24.78
CA LYS A 62 1.03 0.44 -25.95
C LYS A 62 2.01 1.12 -26.91
#